data_AF-A0A3D2FNF1-F1
#
_entry.id   AF-A0A3D2FNF1-F1
#
_cell.length_a   1.000
_cell.length_b   1.000
_cell.length_c   1.000
_cell.angle_alpha   90.00
_cell.angle_beta   90.00
_cell.angle_gamma   90.00
#
_symmetry.space_group_name_H-M   'P 1'
#
loop_
_entity.id
_entity.type
_entity.pdbx_description
1 polymer ?
#
loop_
_entity_poly.entity_id
_entity_poly.type
_entity_poly.pdbx_seq_one_letter_code
_entity_poly.pdbx_strand_id
1 'polypeptide(L)'
;IRAKEGGLDAPFMSIYVPSSYQETGGAKEKADSLIDLVSRIADDHPDKFEVATSVADVNRIFGDGKIALPMGMENGAPILDDLSNVQYFYDRGIRYITLTHGKDNLICDSSYDTTNTWGGLSPFGREVVKEMNRVGIMVDISHVTDEVINQVLDMTDVP
;
A
#
# COMPACT_ATOMS: atom_id res chain seq x y z
N ILE A 1 22.11 -11.89 -5.44
CA ILE A 1 23.15 -12.53 -4.59
C ILE A 1 22.71 -12.47 -3.13
N ARG A 2 22.79 -11.33 -2.43
CA ARG A 2 22.37 -11.23 -1.01
C ARG A 2 20.95 -11.72 -0.71
N ALA A 3 19.95 -11.34 -1.50
CA ALA A 3 18.57 -11.78 -1.28
C ALA A 3 18.43 -13.31 -1.32
N LYS A 4 19.07 -13.97 -2.29
CA LYS A 4 19.08 -15.43 -2.40
C LYS A 4 19.89 -16.10 -1.28
N GLU A 5 21.08 -15.57 -0.97
CA GLU A 5 21.91 -16.08 0.12
C GLU A 5 21.24 -15.97 1.49
N GLY A 6 20.40 -14.93 1.67
CA GLY A 6 19.65 -14.68 2.90
C GLY A 6 18.27 -15.35 2.96
N GLY A 7 17.84 -16.08 1.93
CA GLY A 7 16.51 -16.72 1.90
C GLY A 7 15.34 -15.74 1.81
N LEU A 8 15.53 -14.59 1.14
CA LEU A 8 14.47 -13.61 0.90
C LEU A 8 13.78 -13.89 -0.44
N ASP A 9 12.52 -14.34 -0.38
CA ASP A 9 11.78 -14.82 -1.55
C ASP A 9 10.65 -13.90 -2.02
N ALA A 10 10.03 -13.12 -1.12
CA ALA A 10 8.90 -12.25 -1.45
C ALA A 10 8.85 -10.96 -0.60
N PRO A 11 9.81 -10.02 -0.76
CA PRO A 11 9.73 -8.73 -0.10
C PRO A 11 8.59 -7.90 -0.68
N PHE A 12 7.74 -7.33 0.17
CA PHE A 12 6.85 -6.27 -0.26
C PHE A 12 7.66 -5.03 -0.63
N MET A 13 7.49 -4.59 -1.88
CA MET A 13 8.08 -3.37 -2.39
C MET A 13 7.21 -2.19 -1.97
N SER A 14 7.72 -1.36 -1.06
CA SER A 14 7.00 -0.17 -0.59
C SER A 14 6.94 0.89 -1.68
N ILE A 15 5.71 1.22 -2.09
CA ILE A 15 5.36 2.37 -2.91
C ILE A 15 5.10 3.53 -1.95
N TYR A 16 6.19 4.05 -1.39
CA TYR A 16 6.15 5.11 -0.38
C TYR A 16 5.99 6.50 -1.01
N VAL A 17 4.96 7.22 -0.56
CA VAL A 17 4.72 8.62 -0.94
C VAL A 17 4.85 9.54 0.29
N PRO A 18 5.87 10.42 0.33
CA PRO A 18 6.07 11.33 1.45
C PRO A 18 4.86 12.24 1.68
N SER A 19 4.55 12.53 2.95
CA SER A 19 3.41 13.39 3.32
C SER A 19 3.47 14.80 2.73
N SER A 20 4.64 15.30 2.33
CA SER A 20 4.77 16.60 1.63
C SER A 20 3.95 16.66 0.33
N TYR A 21 3.70 15.53 -0.33
CA TYR A 21 2.88 15.45 -1.55
C TYR A 21 1.39 15.75 -1.30
N GLN A 22 0.94 15.72 -0.04
CA GLN A 22 -0.40 16.14 0.34
C GLN A 22 -0.58 17.67 0.16
N GLU A 23 0.50 18.44 0.33
CA GLU A 23 0.50 19.89 0.18
C GLU A 23 0.93 20.32 -1.22
N THR A 24 1.97 19.68 -1.77
CA THR A 24 2.51 20.05 -3.09
C THR A 24 1.70 19.51 -4.26
N GLY A 25 0.81 18.53 -4.01
CA GLY A 25 0.16 17.74 -5.04
C GLY A 25 1.12 16.72 -5.69
N GLY A 26 0.58 15.93 -6.63
CA GLY A 26 1.36 14.93 -7.37
C GLY A 26 1.49 13.56 -6.72
N ALA A 27 0.71 13.28 -5.65
CA ALA A 27 0.83 12.05 -4.87
C ALA A 27 0.52 10.79 -5.72
N LYS A 28 -0.52 10.87 -6.56
CA LYS A 28 -0.91 9.77 -7.46
C LYS A 28 0.16 9.48 -8.50
N GLU A 29 0.66 10.51 -9.16
CA GLU A 29 1.73 10.42 -10.16
C GLU A 29 3.03 9.88 -9.56
N LYS A 30 3.33 10.27 -8.30
CA LYS A 30 4.47 9.74 -7.57
C LYS A 30 4.31 8.24 -7.33
N ALA A 31 3.15 7.79 -6.86
CA ALA A 31 2.87 6.36 -6.68
C ALA A 31 2.96 5.59 -8.00
N ASP A 32 2.35 6.09 -9.08
CA ASP A 32 2.44 5.49 -10.42
C ASP A 32 3.89 5.33 -10.87
N SER A 33 4.73 6.37 -10.71
CA SER A 33 6.15 6.32 -11.09
C SER A 33 6.96 5.26 -10.33
N LEU A 34 6.58 4.99 -9.08
CA LEU A 34 7.23 3.99 -8.24
C LEU A 34 6.75 2.58 -8.59
N ILE A 35 5.47 2.40 -8.91
CA ILE A 35 4.95 1.14 -9.46
C ILE A 35 5.66 0.83 -10.79
N ASP A 36 5.78 1.81 -11.67
CA ASP A 36 6.50 1.66 -12.96
C ASP A 36 7.98 1.34 -12.76
N LEU A 37 8.60 1.79 -11.66
CA LEU A 37 9.98 1.42 -11.32
C LEU A 37 10.06 -0.06 -10.93
N VAL A 38 9.14 -0.57 -10.11
CA VAL A 38 9.12 -1.99 -9.70
C VAL A 38 8.85 -2.88 -10.91
N SER A 39 7.88 -2.53 -11.76
CA SER A 39 7.59 -3.27 -13.00
C SER A 39 8.82 -3.33 -13.91
N ARG A 40 9.52 -2.21 -14.11
CA ARG A 40 10.75 -2.20 -14.91
C ARG A 40 11.86 -3.07 -14.33
N ILE A 41 12.01 -3.15 -13.01
CA ILE A 41 12.98 -4.07 -12.38
C ILE A 41 12.68 -5.52 -12.76
N ALA A 42 11.40 -5.91 -12.80
CA ALA A 42 10.99 -7.24 -13.24
C ALA A 42 11.22 -7.45 -14.74
N ASP A 43 10.88 -6.47 -15.57
CA ASP A 43 11.01 -6.54 -17.03
C ASP A 43 12.48 -6.59 -17.50
N ASP A 44 13.37 -5.84 -16.84
CA ASP A 44 14.80 -5.80 -17.17
C ASP A 44 15.56 -7.06 -16.70
N HIS A 45 14.98 -7.81 -15.75
CA HIS A 45 15.58 -8.99 -15.13
C HIS A 45 14.56 -10.14 -14.95
N PRO A 46 13.93 -10.61 -16.04
CA PRO A 46 12.81 -11.57 -15.97
C PRO A 46 13.26 -12.97 -15.55
N ASP A 47 14.57 -13.25 -15.60
CA ASP A 47 15.21 -14.46 -15.08
C ASP A 47 15.35 -14.44 -13.54
N LYS A 48 15.14 -13.28 -12.89
CA LYS A 48 15.39 -13.09 -11.46
C LYS A 48 14.17 -12.62 -10.67
N PHE A 49 13.36 -11.76 -11.27
CA PHE A 49 12.26 -11.07 -10.58
C PHE A 49 10.96 -11.20 -11.35
N GLU A 50 9.86 -11.16 -10.62
CA GLU A 50 8.52 -11.13 -11.19
C GLU A 50 7.55 -10.46 -10.21
N VAL A 51 6.69 -9.57 -10.71
CA VAL A 51 5.66 -8.93 -9.87
C VAL A 51 4.61 -9.97 -9.49
N ALA A 52 4.28 -10.03 -8.20
CA ALA A 52 3.31 -10.97 -7.67
C ALA A 52 2.07 -10.24 -7.16
N THR A 53 0.89 -10.72 -7.54
CA THR A 53 -0.38 -10.11 -7.14
C THR A 53 -1.28 -11.05 -6.35
N SER A 54 -0.80 -12.26 -6.08
CA SER A 54 -1.51 -13.28 -5.33
C SER A 54 -0.52 -14.23 -4.65
N VAL A 55 -1.00 -14.95 -3.64
CA VAL A 55 -0.22 -16.03 -3.01
C VAL A 55 0.15 -17.12 -4.03
N ALA A 56 -0.72 -17.38 -5.00
CA ALA A 56 -0.45 -18.32 -6.08
C ALA A 56 0.73 -17.85 -6.96
N ASP A 57 0.80 -16.55 -7.28
CA ASP A 57 1.95 -15.97 -7.98
C ASP A 57 3.22 -16.14 -7.17
N VAL A 58 3.20 -15.79 -5.88
CA VAL A 58 4.38 -15.92 -5.00
C VAL A 58 4.90 -17.35 -4.99
N ASN A 59 4.02 -18.34 -4.81
CA ASN A 59 4.40 -19.76 -4.79
C ASN A 59 4.98 -20.24 -6.13
N ARG A 60 4.38 -19.84 -7.25
CA ARG A 60 4.88 -20.19 -8.59
C ARG A 60 6.24 -19.55 -8.85
N ILE A 61 6.38 -18.25 -8.61
CA ILE A 61 7.61 -17.48 -8.85
C ILE A 61 8.76 -18.03 -8.00
N PHE A 62 8.48 -18.40 -6.75
CA PHE A 62 9.45 -19.08 -5.90
C PHE A 62 9.86 -20.45 -6.46
N GLY A 63 8.89 -21.26 -6.92
CA GLY A 63 9.14 -22.54 -7.58
C GLY A 63 9.99 -22.42 -8.86
N ASP A 64 9.84 -21.32 -9.59
CA ASP A 64 10.64 -20.95 -10.77
C ASP A 64 12.05 -20.45 -10.40
N GLY A 65 12.39 -20.40 -9.10
CA GLY A 65 13.71 -19.98 -8.62
C GLY A 65 13.92 -18.47 -8.62
N LYS A 66 12.87 -17.66 -8.82
CA LYS A 66 12.91 -16.20 -8.85
C LYS A 66 12.59 -15.59 -7.47
N ILE A 67 12.57 -14.26 -7.39
CA ILE A 67 12.08 -13.49 -6.24
C ILE A 67 10.77 -12.81 -6.67
N ALA A 68 9.72 -13.00 -5.87
CA ALA A 68 8.43 -12.35 -6.07
C ALA A 68 8.48 -10.91 -5.54
N LEU A 69 7.93 -9.96 -6.31
CA LEU A 69 7.87 -8.54 -5.95
C LEU A 69 6.41 -8.11 -5.78
N PRO A 70 5.72 -8.51 -4.70
CA PRO A 70 4.43 -7.91 -4.37
C PRO A 70 4.61 -6.44 -3.97
N MET A 71 3.59 -5.62 -4.21
CA MET A 71 3.65 -4.18 -3.94
C MET A 71 2.62 -3.76 -2.89
N GLY A 72 3.00 -2.82 -2.05
CA GLY A 72 2.09 -2.15 -1.14
C GLY A 72 2.37 -0.65 -1.08
N MET A 73 1.32 0.13 -0.91
CA MET A 73 1.40 1.58 -0.95
C MET A 73 1.45 2.14 0.46
N GLU A 74 2.59 2.72 0.81
CA GLU A 74 2.81 3.29 2.14
C GLU A 74 2.49 4.78 2.10
N ASN A 75 1.46 5.17 2.87
CA ASN A 75 0.66 6.41 2.77
C ASN A 75 -0.47 6.33 1.73
N GLY A 76 -1.71 6.46 2.20
CA GLY A 76 -2.93 6.48 1.36
C GLY A 76 -3.17 7.81 0.62
N ALA A 77 -2.33 8.83 0.81
CA ALA A 77 -2.44 10.11 0.10
C ALA A 77 -2.63 10.03 -1.45
N PRO A 78 -2.06 9.04 -2.18
CA PRO A 78 -2.31 8.88 -3.61
C PRO A 78 -3.76 8.56 -3.99
N ILE A 79 -4.61 8.14 -3.04
CA ILE A 79 -6.06 7.95 -3.26
C ILE A 79 -6.75 9.30 -3.51
N LEU A 80 -6.18 10.41 -3.04
CA LEU A 80 -6.77 11.75 -3.14
C LEU A 80 -8.17 11.76 -2.51
N ASP A 81 -9.10 12.53 -3.08
CA ASP A 81 -10.52 12.60 -2.71
C ASP A 81 -11.41 11.76 -3.64
N ASP A 82 -10.84 10.78 -4.34
CA ASP A 82 -11.53 9.92 -5.30
C ASP A 82 -11.41 8.45 -4.93
N LEU A 83 -12.50 7.88 -4.41
CA LEU A 83 -12.58 6.48 -3.97
C LEU A 83 -12.24 5.48 -5.07
N SER A 84 -12.47 5.83 -6.35
CA SER A 84 -12.15 4.95 -7.47
C SER A 84 -10.65 4.67 -7.61
N ASN A 85 -9.80 5.51 -6.98
CA ASN A 85 -8.37 5.29 -6.96
C ASN A 85 -7.97 4.02 -6.19
N VAL A 86 -8.80 3.52 -5.27
CA VAL A 86 -8.54 2.23 -4.58
C VAL A 86 -8.54 1.08 -5.59
N GLN A 87 -9.59 0.98 -6.43
CA GLN A 87 -9.65 -0.01 -7.51
C GLN A 87 -8.54 0.23 -8.54
N TYR A 88 -8.28 1.49 -8.91
CA TYR A 88 -7.18 1.81 -9.82
C TYR A 88 -5.84 1.25 -9.33
N PHE A 89 -5.49 1.45 -8.06
CA PHE A 89 -4.23 0.94 -7.53
C PHE A 89 -4.23 -0.58 -7.35
N TYR A 90 -5.39 -1.19 -7.05
CA TYR A 90 -5.54 -2.65 -7.11
C TYR A 90 -5.20 -3.19 -8.51
N ASP A 91 -5.74 -2.56 -9.55
CA ASP A 91 -5.51 -2.97 -10.95
C ASP A 91 -4.05 -2.74 -11.37
N ARG A 92 -3.38 -1.76 -10.77
CA ARG A 92 -1.93 -1.51 -10.90
C ARG A 92 -1.05 -2.49 -10.13
N GLY A 93 -1.63 -3.43 -9.38
CA GLY A 93 -0.92 -4.49 -8.67
C GLY A 93 -0.65 -4.25 -7.18
N ILE A 94 -1.20 -3.18 -6.58
CA ILE A 94 -1.09 -2.93 -5.14
C ILE A 94 -1.95 -3.94 -4.36
N ARG A 95 -1.39 -4.52 -3.29
CA ARG A 95 -2.06 -5.53 -2.46
C ARG A 95 -2.19 -5.16 -0.98
N TYR A 96 -1.53 -4.10 -0.52
CA TYR A 96 -1.89 -3.42 0.73
C TYR A 96 -1.77 -1.90 0.55
N ILE A 97 -2.51 -1.16 1.38
CA ILE A 97 -2.32 0.30 1.52
C ILE A 97 -2.24 0.63 3.01
N THR A 98 -1.20 1.36 3.41
CA THR A 98 -1.11 1.96 4.74
C THR A 98 -1.91 3.25 4.76
N LEU A 99 -2.90 3.37 5.65
CA LEU A 99 -3.89 4.46 5.60
C LEU A 99 -3.26 5.86 5.69
N THR A 100 -2.20 6.01 6.49
CA THR A 100 -1.36 7.20 6.53
C THR A 100 0.09 6.85 6.81
N HIS A 101 0.96 7.87 6.83
CA HIS A 101 2.35 7.74 7.27
C HIS A 101 2.65 8.80 8.35
N GLY A 102 3.41 9.85 8.03
CA GLY A 102 3.98 10.74 9.04
C GLY A 102 3.17 11.97 9.40
N LYS A 103 2.00 12.14 8.77
CA LYS A 103 1.08 13.27 8.97
C LYS A 103 -0.35 12.80 8.83
N ASP A 104 -1.28 13.49 9.47
CA ASP A 104 -2.71 13.29 9.19
C ASP A 104 -2.96 13.52 7.69
N ASN A 105 -3.89 12.78 7.11
CA ASN A 105 -4.27 12.94 5.70
C ASN A 105 -5.81 12.93 5.56
N LEU A 106 -6.31 12.89 4.32
CA LEU A 106 -7.77 12.86 4.07
C LEU A 106 -8.45 11.59 4.61
N ILE A 107 -7.70 10.55 4.93
CA ILE A 107 -8.20 9.23 5.33
C ILE A 107 -8.24 9.13 6.86
N CYS A 108 -7.14 9.47 7.54
CA CYS A 108 -7.03 9.23 8.98
C CYS A 108 -5.91 10.03 9.65
N ASP A 109 -5.86 9.92 10.98
CA ASP A 109 -4.83 10.51 11.83
C ASP A 109 -3.57 9.64 11.94
N SER A 110 -2.41 10.29 11.97
CA SER A 110 -1.09 9.67 12.14
C SER A 110 -0.66 9.68 13.61
N SER A 111 -0.08 8.58 14.08
CA SER A 111 0.56 8.50 15.40
C SER A 111 1.78 9.40 15.55
N TYR A 112 2.36 9.89 14.45
CA TYR A 112 3.50 10.81 14.47
C TYR A 112 3.06 12.28 14.50
N ASP A 113 1.77 12.53 14.26
CA ASP A 113 1.20 13.86 14.28
C ASP A 113 0.32 14.08 15.52
N THR A 114 0.32 15.31 16.01
CA THR A 114 -0.48 15.70 17.19
C THR A 114 -1.66 16.56 16.81
N THR A 115 -1.88 16.81 15.51
CA THR A 115 -3.01 17.57 15.00
C THR A 115 -4.34 16.88 15.32
N ASN A 116 -4.39 15.54 15.27
CA ASN A 116 -5.56 14.75 15.63
C ASN A 116 -6.82 15.25 14.91
N THR A 117 -6.70 15.35 13.59
CA THR A 117 -7.66 16.03 12.71
C THR A 117 -9.05 15.42 12.78
N TRP A 118 -9.14 14.09 12.86
CA TRP A 118 -10.40 13.34 12.75
C TRP A 118 -10.83 12.66 14.05
N GLY A 119 -9.91 12.48 15.00
CA GLY A 119 -10.12 11.56 16.13
C GLY A 119 -10.20 10.10 15.66
N GLY A 120 -9.39 9.72 14.66
CA GLY A 120 -9.39 8.40 14.03
C GLY A 120 -9.56 8.46 12.51
N LEU A 121 -10.54 7.73 11.98
CA LEU A 121 -10.88 7.74 10.56
C LEU A 121 -11.77 8.94 10.21
N SER A 122 -11.45 9.62 9.11
CA SER A 122 -12.35 10.60 8.51
C SER A 122 -13.60 9.91 7.90
N PRO A 123 -14.67 10.67 7.56
CA PRO A 123 -15.78 10.11 6.79
C PRO A 123 -15.32 9.44 5.48
N PHE A 124 -14.38 10.05 4.77
CA PHE A 124 -13.79 9.47 3.55
C PHE A 124 -12.94 8.24 3.84
N GLY A 125 -12.16 8.24 4.93
CA GLY A 125 -11.35 7.08 5.32
C GLY A 125 -12.17 5.83 5.61
N ARG A 126 -13.39 6.00 6.14
CA ARG A 126 -14.35 4.90 6.32
C ARG A 126 -14.81 4.30 4.99
N GLU A 127 -14.98 5.13 3.96
CA GLU A 127 -15.29 4.66 2.60
C GLU A 127 -14.10 3.94 1.99
N VAL A 128 -12.88 4.48 2.16
CA VAL A 128 -11.63 3.86 1.70
C VAL A 128 -11.43 2.48 2.30
N VAL A 129 -11.57 2.31 3.63
CA VAL A 129 -11.41 1.01 4.29
C VAL A 129 -12.42 -0.02 3.75
N LYS A 130 -13.69 0.38 3.58
CA LYS A 130 -14.72 -0.50 2.98
C LYS A 130 -14.39 -0.89 1.55
N GLU A 131 -13.90 0.06 0.75
CA GLU A 131 -13.52 -0.21 -0.63
C GLU A 131 -12.30 -1.13 -0.71
N MET A 132 -11.31 -0.95 0.16
CA MET A 132 -10.15 -1.84 0.27
C MET A 132 -10.59 -3.27 0.60
N ASN A 133 -11.50 -3.46 1.57
CA ASN A 133 -12.09 -4.77 1.85
C ASN A 133 -12.85 -5.33 0.64
N ARG A 134 -13.62 -4.51 -0.08
CA ARG A 134 -14.40 -4.91 -1.26
C ARG A 134 -13.51 -5.41 -2.39
N VAL A 135 -12.41 -4.70 -2.69
CA VAL A 135 -11.52 -5.06 -3.82
C VAL A 135 -10.47 -6.10 -3.45
N GLY A 136 -10.24 -6.34 -2.15
CA GLY A 136 -9.22 -7.27 -1.67
C GLY A 136 -7.83 -6.64 -1.52
N ILE A 137 -7.76 -5.35 -1.16
CA ILE A 137 -6.53 -4.72 -0.67
C ILE A 137 -6.49 -4.85 0.85
N MET A 138 -5.36 -5.34 1.38
CA MET A 138 -5.13 -5.41 2.81
C MET A 138 -5.00 -4.01 3.43
N VAL A 139 -5.68 -3.79 4.56
CA VAL A 139 -5.61 -2.54 5.32
C VAL A 139 -4.41 -2.60 6.24
N ASP A 140 -3.35 -1.86 5.91
CA ASP A 140 -2.19 -1.73 6.79
C ASP A 140 -2.41 -0.58 7.77
N ILE A 141 -2.43 -0.93 9.06
CA ILE A 141 -2.62 -0.01 10.20
C ILE A 141 -1.29 0.33 10.87
N SER A 142 -0.17 0.19 10.17
CA SER A 142 1.08 0.83 10.56
C SER A 142 0.93 2.36 10.54
N HIS A 143 1.68 3.06 11.39
CA HIS A 143 1.74 4.53 11.51
C HIS A 143 0.48 5.26 12.01
N VAL A 144 -0.71 4.63 12.02
CA VAL A 144 -1.96 5.29 12.44
C VAL A 144 -2.08 5.41 13.97
N THR A 145 -3.00 6.25 14.46
CA THR A 145 -3.31 6.35 15.91
C THR A 145 -4.09 5.12 16.42
N ASP A 146 -4.11 4.93 17.75
CA ASP A 146 -4.88 3.86 18.39
C ASP A 146 -6.39 3.96 18.08
N GLU A 147 -6.93 5.17 17.96
CA GLU A 147 -8.33 5.39 17.54
C GLU A 147 -8.59 4.83 16.13
N VAL A 148 -7.66 5.01 15.20
CA VAL A 148 -7.78 4.45 13.85
C VAL A 148 -7.74 2.92 13.91
N ILE A 149 -6.80 2.34 14.67
CA ILE A 149 -6.69 0.88 14.85
C ILE A 149 -8.04 0.31 15.30
N ASN A 150 -8.60 0.83 16.39
CA ASN A 150 -9.87 0.34 16.93
C ASN A 150 -11.01 0.51 15.92
N GLN A 151 -11.10 1.66 15.26
CA GLN A 151 -12.16 1.92 14.28
C GLN A 151 -12.07 1.01 13.05
N VAL A 152 -10.86 0.69 12.56
CA VAL A 152 -10.65 -0.25 11.46
C VAL A 152 -11.06 -1.67 11.89
N LEU A 153 -10.63 -2.11 13.08
CA LEU A 153 -11.00 -3.43 13.61
C LEU A 153 -12.50 -3.60 13.81
N ASP A 154 -13.22 -2.54 14.18
CA ASP A 154 -14.68 -2.56 14.33
C ASP A 154 -15.44 -2.66 12.99
N MET A 155 -14.79 -2.39 11.86
CA MET A 155 -15.45 -2.33 10.54
C MET A 155 -14.98 -3.36 9.51
N THR A 156 -13.88 -4.07 9.78
CA THR A 156 -13.34 -5.10 8.88
C THR A 156 -13.73 -6.50 9.35
N ASP A 157 -14.23 -7.33 8.44
CA ASP A 157 -14.48 -8.76 8.67
C ASP A 157 -13.31 -9.64 8.17
N VAL A 158 -12.27 -9.03 7.63
CA VAL A 158 -11.06 -9.70 7.10
C VAL A 158 -9.82 -9.27 7.90
N PRO A 159 -8.85 -10.19 8.11
CA PRO A 159 -7.58 -9.87 8.77
C PRO A 159 -6.78 -8.75 8.10
#